data_AF-A0A0A0KAM4-F1
#
_entry.id   AF-A0A0A0KAM4-F1
#
_cell.length_a   1.000
_cell.length_b   1.000
_cell.length_c   1.000
_cell.angle_alpha   90.00
_cell.angle_beta   90.00
_cell.angle_gamma   90.00
#
_symmetry.space_group_name_H-M   'P 1'
#
loop_
_entity.id
_entity.type
_entity.pdbx_description
1 polymer ?
#
loop_
_entity_poly.entity_id
_entity_poly.type
_entity_poly.pdbx_seq_one_letter_code
_entity_poly.pdbx_strand_id
1 'polypeptide(L)'
;MLKELKRLAAYARSSADLLTRLMLQHQVDSCLWESLFRTPLTNYDAVILLHRDKLPYPQRLLFPSELNQGTHVAKGNPTKIFTPFLSPRNLKASSENIKDRLLVNFDPLRCYIEDLQKEFSNTFNLWYDSLGGDAIGVTWGQRSSKKRERDDEDVAEEKEPAEVLKSAGETGKGLMRSIYLLKAPRLTT
;
A
#
# COMPACT_ATOMS: atom_id res chain seq x y z
N MET A 1 16.79 2.68 9.79
CA MET A 1 16.90 4.13 10.07
C MET A 1 17.71 4.92 9.03
N LEU A 2 18.93 4.52 8.65
CA LEU A 2 19.74 5.31 7.70
C LEU A 2 19.20 5.31 6.25
N LYS A 3 18.54 4.23 5.80
CA LYS A 3 18.02 4.12 4.42
C LYS A 3 16.78 5.00 4.23
N GLU A 4 15.95 5.07 5.25
CA GLU A 4 14.71 5.82 5.35
C GLU A 4 15.01 7.32 5.36
N LEU A 5 16.03 7.74 6.13
CA LEU A 5 16.49 9.12 6.14
C LEU A 5 17.07 9.54 4.78
N LYS A 6 17.87 8.67 4.15
CA LYS A 6 18.38 8.92 2.79
C LYS A 6 17.23 9.07 1.78
N ARG A 7 16.20 8.25 1.90
CA ARG A 7 15.00 8.33 1.06
C ARG A 7 14.27 9.64 1.26
N LEU A 8 14.06 10.07 2.50
CA LEU A 8 13.44 11.36 2.82
C LEU A 8 14.24 12.54 2.24
N ALA A 9 15.57 12.53 2.43
CA ALA A 9 16.44 13.56 1.88
C ALA A 9 16.42 13.60 0.35
N ALA A 10 16.37 12.44 -0.31
CA ALA A 10 16.26 12.35 -1.77
C ALA A 10 14.93 12.92 -2.28
N TYR A 11 13.82 12.64 -1.58
CA TYR A 11 12.51 13.21 -1.92
C TYR A 11 12.50 14.72 -1.73
N ALA A 12 12.98 15.23 -0.60
CA ALA A 12 13.05 16.67 -0.36
C ALA A 12 13.86 17.41 -1.43
N ARG A 13 15.03 16.85 -1.83
CA ARG A 13 15.85 17.42 -2.92
C ARG A 13 15.12 17.42 -4.26
N SER A 14 14.56 16.28 -4.66
CA SER A 14 13.80 16.16 -5.92
C SER A 14 12.62 17.13 -5.98
N SER A 15 11.87 17.26 -4.87
CA SER A 15 10.75 18.20 -4.75
C SER A 15 11.20 19.66 -4.82
N ALA A 16 12.32 20.01 -4.18
CA ALA A 16 12.88 21.37 -4.24
C ALA A 16 13.34 21.73 -5.67
N ASP A 17 13.99 20.80 -6.37
CA ASP A 17 14.41 20.99 -7.76
C ASP A 17 13.20 21.14 -8.69
N LEU A 18 12.14 20.35 -8.49
CA LEU A 18 10.89 20.47 -9.24
C LEU A 18 10.21 21.83 -8.98
N LEU A 19 10.06 22.23 -7.72
CA LEU A 19 9.48 23.52 -7.35
C LEU A 19 10.26 24.70 -7.94
N THR A 20 11.60 24.64 -7.89
CA THR A 20 12.47 25.67 -8.47
C THR A 20 12.24 25.80 -9.97
N ARG A 21 12.15 24.67 -10.69
CA ARG A 21 11.85 24.66 -12.13
C ARG A 21 10.47 25.25 -12.43
N LEU A 22 9.44 24.85 -11.68
CA LEU A 22 8.08 25.36 -11.85
C LEU A 22 8.00 26.88 -11.63
N MET A 23 8.68 27.39 -10.60
CA MET A 23 8.75 28.82 -10.31
C MET A 23 9.47 29.61 -11.41
N LEU A 24 10.61 29.11 -11.89
CA LEU A 24 11.42 29.80 -12.91
C LEU A 24 10.80 29.78 -14.31
N GLN A 25 10.07 28.71 -14.66
CA GLN A 25 9.53 28.53 -16.00
C GLN A 25 8.13 29.16 -16.16
N HIS A 26 7.53 29.70 -15.09
CA HIS A 26 6.12 30.14 -15.04
C HIS A 26 5.13 29.11 -15.63
N GLN A 27 5.52 27.83 -15.67
CA GLN A 27 4.69 26.77 -16.18
C GLN A 27 3.75 26.31 -15.09
N VAL A 28 2.49 26.72 -15.22
CA VAL A 28 1.37 26.14 -14.46
C VAL A 28 0.88 24.90 -15.20
N ASP A 29 1.78 23.95 -15.45
CA ASP A 29 1.36 22.66 -15.96
C ASP A 29 0.69 21.93 -14.80
N SER A 30 -0.64 21.84 -14.84
CA SER A 30 -1.48 21.42 -13.73
C SER A 30 -1.13 20.01 -13.22
N CYS A 31 -0.48 19.18 -14.02
CA CYS A 31 -0.07 17.83 -13.65
C CYS A 31 1.26 17.75 -12.89
N LEU A 32 2.17 18.72 -13.06
CA LEU A 32 3.53 18.62 -12.52
C LEU A 32 3.56 18.85 -11.00
N TRP A 33 2.82 19.84 -10.50
CA TRP A 33 2.80 20.12 -9.06
C TRP A 33 2.14 18.97 -8.28
N GLU A 34 1.15 18.27 -8.86
CA GLU A 34 0.51 17.12 -8.22
C GLU A 34 1.53 16.02 -7.90
N SER A 35 2.59 15.89 -8.71
CA SER A 35 3.65 14.90 -8.47
C SER A 35 4.41 15.12 -7.15
N LEU A 36 4.37 16.33 -6.58
CA LEU A 36 4.92 16.62 -5.25
C LEU A 36 4.14 15.92 -4.12
N PHE A 37 2.85 15.67 -4.36
CA PHE A 37 1.92 15.07 -3.39
C PHE A 37 1.56 13.62 -3.73
N ARG A 38 1.96 13.13 -4.91
CA ARG A 38 1.80 11.74 -5.30
C ARG A 38 2.93 10.89 -4.72
N THR A 39 2.55 9.77 -4.12
CA THR A 39 3.53 8.78 -3.66
C THR A 39 4.26 8.16 -4.87
N PRO A 40 5.60 8.19 -4.94
CA PRO A 40 6.34 7.63 -6.06
C PRO A 40 6.43 6.10 -5.93
N LEU A 41 5.41 5.41 -6.45
CA LEU A 41 5.18 3.96 -6.29
C LEU A 41 6.30 3.08 -6.87
N THR A 42 7.04 3.58 -7.87
CA THR A 42 8.15 2.86 -8.53
C THR A 42 9.35 2.62 -7.61
N ASN A 43 9.40 3.27 -6.45
CA ASN A 43 10.48 3.09 -5.47
C ASN A 43 10.33 1.84 -4.61
N TYR A 44 9.19 1.17 -4.66
CA TYR A 44 8.94 -0.06 -3.93
C TYR A 44 9.33 -1.31 -4.74
N ASP A 45 9.38 -2.45 -4.07
CA ASP A 45 9.60 -3.74 -4.73
C ASP A 45 8.28 -4.37 -5.16
N ALA A 46 7.20 -4.12 -4.42
CA ALA A 46 5.83 -4.41 -4.82
C ALA A 46 4.88 -3.32 -4.31
N VAL A 47 3.69 -3.25 -4.90
CA VAL A 47 2.65 -2.28 -4.55
C VAL A 47 1.31 -2.98 -4.47
N ILE A 48 0.61 -2.76 -3.36
CA ILE A 48 -0.77 -3.20 -3.13
C ILE A 48 -1.67 -1.98 -3.28
N LEU A 49 -2.57 -2.01 -4.26
CA LEU A 49 -3.58 -0.98 -4.49
C LEU A 49 -4.88 -1.39 -3.79
N LEU A 50 -5.58 -0.41 -3.22
CA LEU A 50 -6.79 -0.61 -2.42
C LEU A 50 -8.02 -0.07 -3.16
N HIS A 51 -9.19 -0.64 -2.87
CA HIS A 51 -10.45 -0.12 -3.33
C HIS A 51 -10.77 1.19 -2.60
N ARG A 52 -10.82 2.29 -3.35
CA ARG A 52 -10.96 3.66 -2.81
C ARG A 52 -12.26 3.83 -2.02
N ASP A 53 -13.35 3.25 -2.50
CA ASP A 53 -14.66 3.24 -1.85
C ASP A 53 -14.73 2.35 -0.60
N LYS A 54 -13.63 1.63 -0.30
CA LYS A 54 -13.46 0.80 0.90
C LYS A 54 -12.47 1.38 1.90
N LEU A 55 -11.91 2.57 1.63
CA LEU A 55 -11.10 3.30 2.60
C LEU A 55 -11.97 3.95 3.69
N PRO A 56 -11.43 4.17 4.91
CA PRO A 56 -12.13 4.90 5.98
C PRO A 56 -12.60 6.29 5.55
N TYR A 57 -11.75 7.00 4.79
CA TYR A 57 -11.98 8.38 4.37
C TYR A 57 -11.69 8.57 2.87
N PRO A 58 -12.53 8.05 1.96
CA PRO A 58 -12.28 8.10 0.52
C PRO A 58 -12.11 9.53 -0.01
N GLN A 59 -12.83 10.47 0.59
CA GLN A 59 -12.84 11.88 0.18
C GLN A 59 -11.52 12.61 0.46
N ARG A 60 -10.65 12.03 1.31
CA ARG A 60 -9.33 12.59 1.62
C ARG A 60 -8.25 12.17 0.60
N LEU A 61 -8.55 11.19 -0.25
CA LEU A 61 -7.64 10.74 -1.29
C LEU A 61 -7.58 11.78 -2.43
N LEU A 62 -6.59 12.66 -2.38
CA LEU A 62 -6.39 13.72 -3.38
C LEU A 62 -6.01 13.15 -4.75
N PHE A 63 -4.98 12.30 -4.77
CA PHE A 63 -4.42 11.76 -6.00
C PHE A 63 -4.50 10.24 -5.96
N PRO A 64 -5.42 9.66 -6.74
CA PRO A 64 -5.61 8.24 -6.70
C PRO A 64 -4.43 7.47 -7.31
N SER A 65 -4.02 6.39 -6.65
CA SER A 65 -2.86 5.60 -7.08
C SER A 65 -3.21 4.71 -8.26
N GLU A 66 -2.34 4.75 -9.28
CA GLU A 66 -2.40 3.91 -10.47
C GLU A 66 -0.99 3.45 -10.84
N LEU A 67 -0.91 2.24 -11.39
CA LEU A 67 0.36 1.62 -11.73
C LEU A 67 0.26 0.96 -13.10
N ASN A 68 1.12 1.41 -14.00
CA ASN A 68 1.16 0.97 -15.40
C ASN A 68 2.37 0.07 -15.68
N GLN A 69 3.07 -0.39 -14.64
CA GLN A 69 4.34 -1.11 -14.71
C GLN A 69 4.38 -2.26 -13.71
N GLY A 70 5.23 -3.26 -14.01
CA GLY A 70 5.41 -4.46 -13.18
C GLY A 70 4.45 -5.60 -13.52
N THR A 71 4.68 -6.74 -12.89
CA THR A 71 3.87 -7.96 -13.06
C THR A 71 2.64 -7.88 -12.17
N HIS A 72 1.45 -7.99 -12.75
CA HIS A 72 0.20 -8.04 -11.99
C HIS A 72 0.03 -9.44 -11.38
N VAL A 73 0.13 -9.54 -10.06
CA VAL A 73 0.18 -10.81 -9.33
C VAL A 73 -1.18 -11.24 -8.81
N ALA A 74 -1.99 -10.28 -8.34
CA ALA A 74 -3.29 -10.56 -7.77
C ALA A 74 -4.28 -9.44 -8.08
N LYS A 75 -5.56 -9.80 -8.23
CA LYS A 75 -6.68 -8.88 -8.42
C LYS A 75 -7.79 -9.23 -7.45
N GLY A 76 -8.26 -8.24 -6.71
CA GLY A 76 -9.33 -8.39 -5.71
C GLY A 76 -10.61 -7.67 -6.13
N ASN A 77 -11.75 -8.24 -5.72
CA ASN A 77 -13.06 -7.63 -5.88
C ASN A 77 -13.45 -6.87 -4.60
N PRO A 78 -14.12 -5.71 -4.72
CA PRO A 78 -14.54 -4.95 -3.54
C PRO A 78 -15.63 -5.71 -2.78
N THR A 79 -15.54 -5.73 -1.45
CA THR A 79 -16.55 -6.41 -0.63
C THR A 79 -17.85 -5.62 -0.55
N LYS A 80 -18.97 -6.33 -0.35
CA LYS A 80 -20.27 -5.74 -0.01
C LYS A 80 -20.63 -5.90 1.46
N ILE A 81 -19.77 -6.59 2.23
CA ILE A 81 -20.01 -6.95 3.64
C ILE A 81 -19.94 -5.70 4.52
N PHE A 82 -18.99 -4.80 4.24
CA PHE A 82 -18.86 -3.53 4.96
C PHE A 82 -18.88 -2.33 4.02
N THR A 83 -19.33 -1.21 4.55
CA THR A 83 -19.23 0.12 3.94
C THR A 83 -18.66 1.08 4.99
N PRO A 84 -17.43 1.57 4.82
CA PRO A 84 -16.74 2.34 5.85
C PRO A 84 -17.36 3.73 6.09
N PHE A 85 -18.15 4.23 5.15
CA PHE A 85 -18.90 5.47 5.29
C PHE A 85 -20.36 5.28 4.87
N LEU A 86 -21.25 6.02 5.53
CA LEU A 86 -22.66 6.06 5.17
C LEU A 86 -22.87 7.09 4.05
N SER A 87 -23.20 6.62 2.85
CA SER A 87 -23.65 7.53 1.80
C SER A 87 -25.06 8.06 2.11
N PRO A 88 -25.44 9.27 1.67
CA PRO A 88 -26.80 9.79 1.83
C PRO A 88 -27.88 8.87 1.24
N ARG A 89 -27.52 8.08 0.22
CA ARG A 89 -28.39 7.06 -0.38
C ARG A 89 -28.67 5.90 0.58
N ASN A 90 -27.69 5.54 1.41
CA ASN A 90 -27.78 4.47 2.41
C ASN A 90 -28.52 4.93 3.68
N LEU A 91 -28.59 6.24 3.94
CA LEU A 91 -29.34 6.81 5.07
C LEU A 91 -30.86 6.77 4.88
N LYS A 92 -31.35 6.50 3.66
CA LYS A 92 -32.78 6.31 3.37
C LYS A 92 -33.31 4.92 3.79
N ALA A 93 -32.45 4.03 4.27
CA ALA A 93 -32.85 2.72 4.79
C ALA A 93 -33.44 2.83 6.21
N SER A 94 -34.19 1.82 6.67
CA SER A 94 -34.73 1.79 8.04
C SER A 94 -33.62 1.89 9.09
N SER A 95 -33.94 2.41 10.28
CA SER A 95 -32.96 2.67 11.34
C SER A 95 -32.19 1.41 11.79
N GLU A 96 -32.81 0.23 11.73
CA GLU A 96 -32.16 -1.06 12.02
C GLU A 96 -31.09 -1.40 10.99
N ASN A 97 -31.39 -1.22 9.69
CA ASN A 97 -30.44 -1.47 8.60
C ASN A 97 -29.21 -0.54 8.64
N ILE A 98 -29.33 0.63 9.25
CA ILE A 98 -28.22 1.58 9.42
C ILE A 98 -27.30 1.13 10.56
N LYS A 99 -27.87 0.67 11.68
CA LYS A 99 -27.09 0.19 12.85
C LYS A 99 -26.22 -1.00 12.49
N ASP A 100 -26.75 -1.95 11.72
CA ASP A 100 -26.00 -3.15 11.28
C ASP A 100 -24.84 -2.81 10.33
N ARG A 101 -24.86 -1.63 9.72
CA ARG A 101 -23.83 -1.16 8.78
C ARG A 101 -22.85 -0.17 9.39
N LEU A 102 -23.17 0.41 10.54
CA LEU A 102 -22.34 1.39 11.23
C LEU A 102 -21.30 0.67 12.08
N LEU A 103 -20.08 0.54 11.55
CA LEU A 103 -18.94 0.01 12.29
C LEU A 103 -18.16 1.16 12.93
N VAL A 104 -18.45 1.44 14.20
CA VAL A 104 -17.80 2.53 14.94
C VAL A 104 -16.30 2.25 15.10
N ASN A 105 -15.47 3.23 14.75
CA ASN A 105 -14.01 3.15 14.83
C ASN A 105 -13.39 1.99 14.01
N PHE A 106 -14.12 1.49 13.01
CA PHE A 106 -13.61 0.47 12.12
C PHE A 106 -12.78 1.10 11.01
N ASP A 107 -11.49 0.78 11.00
CA ASP A 107 -10.55 1.15 9.94
C ASP A 107 -10.09 -0.12 9.23
N PRO A 108 -10.64 -0.44 8.05
CA PRO A 108 -10.26 -1.64 7.30
C PRO A 108 -8.79 -1.63 6.86
N LEU A 109 -8.20 -0.45 6.62
CA LEU A 109 -6.77 -0.36 6.28
C LEU A 109 -5.91 -0.76 7.48
N ARG A 110 -6.25 -0.28 8.67
CA ARG A 110 -5.52 -0.63 9.90
C ARG A 110 -5.59 -2.13 10.19
N CYS A 111 -6.77 -2.73 10.11
CA CYS A 111 -6.92 -4.18 10.28
C CYS A 111 -6.04 -4.95 9.29
N TYR A 112 -6.06 -4.55 8.01
CA TYR A 112 -5.26 -5.20 6.98
C TYR A 112 -3.75 -5.04 7.21
N ILE A 113 -3.28 -3.87 7.65
CA ILE A 113 -1.87 -3.66 8.00
C ILE A 113 -1.46 -4.53 9.19
N GLU A 114 -2.30 -4.65 10.22
CA GLU A 114 -2.04 -5.48 11.39
C GLU A 114 -1.93 -6.97 10.99
N ASP A 115 -2.83 -7.46 10.13
CA ASP A 115 -2.78 -8.82 9.59
C ASP A 115 -1.50 -9.06 8.78
N LEU A 116 -1.13 -8.12 7.90
CA LEU A 116 0.09 -8.22 7.10
C LEU A 116 1.35 -8.19 7.96
N GLN A 117 1.40 -7.35 9.00
CA GLN A 117 2.53 -7.30 9.93
C GLN A 117 2.64 -8.59 10.75
N LYS A 118 1.51 -9.13 11.18
CA LYS A 118 1.48 -10.39 11.94
C LYS A 118 1.99 -11.57 11.12
N GLU A 119 1.57 -11.67 9.86
CA GLU A 119 1.89 -12.83 9.00
C GLU A 119 3.22 -12.67 8.25
N PHE A 120 3.61 -11.45 7.84
CA PHE A 120 4.73 -11.22 6.92
C PHE A 120 5.84 -10.30 7.46
N SER A 121 5.87 -10.01 8.77
CA SER A 121 6.90 -9.14 9.39
C SER A 121 8.35 -9.55 9.08
N ASN A 122 8.61 -10.84 8.91
CA ASN A 122 9.94 -11.35 8.59
C ASN A 122 10.26 -11.33 7.08
N THR A 123 9.28 -11.08 6.23
CA THR A 123 9.42 -11.21 4.77
C THR A 123 9.58 -9.86 4.08
N PHE A 124 8.78 -8.86 4.49
CA PHE A 124 8.83 -7.52 3.90
C PHE A 124 8.41 -6.43 4.87
N ASN A 125 8.85 -5.21 4.58
CA ASN A 125 8.40 -4.00 5.26
C ASN A 125 7.27 -3.34 4.46
N LEU A 126 6.34 -2.72 5.20
CA LEU A 126 5.16 -2.05 4.67
C LEU A 126 5.30 -0.53 4.79
N TRP A 127 4.80 0.17 3.78
CA TRP A 127 4.80 1.62 3.68
C TRP A 127 3.42 2.08 3.25
N TYR A 128 2.72 2.82 4.10
CA TYR A 128 1.36 3.26 3.81
C TYR A 128 1.13 4.66 4.36
N ASP A 129 0.15 5.34 3.80
CA ASP A 129 -0.35 6.60 4.32
C ASP A 129 -1.51 6.33 5.29
N SER A 130 -1.29 6.63 6.57
CA SER A 130 -2.29 6.46 7.62
C SER A 130 -3.45 7.48 7.55
N LEU A 131 -3.37 8.49 6.68
CA LEU A 131 -4.36 9.56 6.58
C LEU A 131 -5.40 9.35 5.48
N GLY A 132 -5.13 8.48 4.49
CA GLY A 132 -6.11 8.16 3.45
C GLY A 132 -5.58 7.67 2.09
N GLY A 133 -4.32 7.24 1.99
CA GLY A 133 -3.78 6.70 0.75
C GLY A 133 -4.45 5.39 0.30
N ASP A 134 -4.58 5.19 -1.02
CA ASP A 134 -5.13 3.98 -1.64
C ASP A 134 -4.04 2.99 -2.09
N ALA A 135 -2.82 3.14 -1.60
CA ALA A 135 -1.70 2.27 -1.94
C ALA A 135 -0.83 1.96 -0.72
N ILE A 136 -0.33 0.72 -0.70
CA ILE A 136 0.66 0.24 0.25
C ILE A 136 1.89 -0.17 -0.55
N GLY A 137 3.02 0.45 -0.26
CA GLY A 137 4.32 0.07 -0.77
C GLY A 137 4.91 -1.09 0.03
N VAL A 138 5.54 -2.03 -0.66
CA VAL A 138 6.19 -3.20 -0.06
C VAL A 138 7.67 -3.18 -0.45
N THR A 139 8.55 -3.38 0.53
CA THR A 139 9.98 -3.59 0.27
C THR A 139 10.44 -4.87 0.92
N TRP A 140 11.16 -5.72 0.20
CA TRP A 140 11.64 -6.99 0.73
C TRP A 140 12.55 -6.77 1.95
N GLY A 141 12.38 -7.61 2.98
CA GLY A 141 13.26 -7.61 4.14
C GLY A 141 14.69 -7.97 3.74
N GLN A 142 15.69 -7.44 4.44
CA GLN A 142 17.03 -8.00 4.32
C GLN A 142 16.99 -9.42 4.88
N ARG A 143 17.18 -10.43 4.03
CA ARG A 143 17.47 -11.79 4.49
C ARG A 143 18.60 -11.67 5.51
N SER A 144 18.34 -11.98 6.77
CA SER A 144 19.37 -11.90 7.79
C SER A 144 20.47 -12.88 7.40
N SER A 145 21.67 -12.38 7.11
CA SER A 145 22.91 -13.15 7.00
C SER A 145 23.35 -13.69 8.38
N LYS A 146 22.41 -14.09 9.24
CA LYS A 146 22.74 -14.95 10.36
C LYS A 146 23.04 -16.31 9.76
N LYS A 147 24.34 -16.57 9.59
CA LYS A 147 24.95 -17.89 9.56
C LYS A 147 24.16 -18.78 10.53
N ARG A 148 23.22 -19.57 10.01
CA ARG A 148 22.49 -20.55 10.81
C ARG A 148 23.50 -21.63 11.12
N GLU A 149 24.02 -21.61 12.34
CA GLU A 149 24.43 -22.86 12.98
C GLU A 149 23.27 -23.84 12.82
N ARG A 150 23.65 -24.97 12.27
CA ARG A 150 22.83 -26.12 11.96
C ARG A 150 22.16 -26.59 13.25
N ASP A 151 20.83 -26.61 13.26
CA ASP A 151 20.03 -27.66 13.89
C ASP A 151 18.62 -27.63 13.28
N ASP A 152 18.40 -28.69 12.51
CA ASP A 152 17.22 -29.41 12.02
C ASP A 152 15.79 -28.80 12.02
N GLU A 153 15.12 -29.12 10.90
CA GLU A 153 13.66 -29.24 10.70
C GLU A 153 12.82 -27.96 10.70
N ASP A 154 13.02 -27.15 9.65
CA ASP A 154 11.95 -26.64 8.78
C ASP A 154 12.62 -25.85 7.66
N VAL A 155 12.93 -26.53 6.55
CA VAL A 155 13.26 -25.83 5.30
C VAL A 155 11.95 -25.22 4.83
N ALA A 156 11.61 -24.04 5.36
CA ALA A 156 10.55 -23.22 4.82
C ALA A 156 10.90 -23.01 3.35
N GLU A 157 10.17 -23.72 2.47
CA GLU A 157 10.27 -23.57 1.02
C GLU A 157 10.31 -22.07 0.72
N GLU A 158 11.34 -21.62 0.01
CA GLU A 158 11.41 -20.24 -0.43
C GLU A 158 10.26 -20.01 -1.41
N LYS A 159 9.09 -19.67 -0.88
CA LYS A 159 7.90 -19.37 -1.68
C LYS A 159 8.25 -18.27 -2.67
N GLU A 160 7.81 -18.45 -3.90
CA GLU A 160 8.04 -17.48 -4.95
C GLU A 160 7.48 -16.11 -4.50
N PRO A 161 8.16 -14.99 -4.77
CA PRO A 161 7.71 -13.67 -4.33
C PRO A 161 6.26 -13.35 -4.77
N ALA A 162 5.85 -13.88 -5.92
CA ALA A 162 4.49 -13.78 -6.41
C ALA A 162 3.48 -14.54 -5.53
N GLU A 163 3.81 -15.75 -5.07
CA GLU A 163 2.95 -16.53 -4.17
C GLU A 163 2.78 -15.85 -2.82
N VAL A 164 3.87 -15.33 -2.25
CA VAL A 164 3.81 -14.57 -0.99
C VAL A 164 2.92 -13.35 -1.13
N LEU A 165 3.07 -12.59 -2.22
CA LEU A 165 2.21 -11.44 -2.49
C LEU A 165 0.76 -11.82 -2.75
N LYS A 166 0.51 -12.99 -3.35
CA LYS A 166 -0.85 -13.51 -3.52
C LYS A 166 -1.48 -13.85 -2.17
N SER A 167 -0.75 -14.50 -1.26
CA SER A 167 -1.20 -14.75 0.12
C SER A 167 -1.50 -13.46 0.87
N ALA A 168 -0.62 -12.45 0.76
CA ALA A 168 -0.87 -11.11 1.30
C ALA A 168 -2.15 -10.48 0.70
N GLY A 169 -2.44 -10.73 -0.57
CA GLY A 169 -3.68 -10.30 -1.20
C GLY A 169 -4.95 -10.95 -0.63
N GLU A 170 -4.86 -12.22 -0.23
CA GLU A 170 -6.00 -12.94 0.35
C GLU A 170 -6.35 -12.44 1.76
N THR A 171 -5.38 -12.02 2.57
CA THR A 171 -5.68 -11.41 3.89
C THR A 171 -6.42 -10.08 3.75
N GLY A 172 -6.16 -9.34 2.67
CA GLY A 172 -6.84 -8.08 2.34
C GLY A 172 -8.13 -8.24 1.54
N LYS A 173 -8.72 -9.44 1.47
CA LYS A 173 -9.87 -9.72 0.59
C LYS A 173 -11.02 -8.74 0.84
N GLY A 174 -11.47 -8.09 -0.23
CA GLY A 174 -12.54 -7.10 -0.18
C GLY A 174 -12.08 -5.65 -0.05
N LEU A 175 -10.86 -5.41 0.46
CA LEU A 175 -10.19 -4.11 0.49
C LEU A 175 -9.12 -4.00 -0.62
N MET A 176 -8.35 -5.07 -0.83
CA MET A 176 -7.33 -5.13 -1.87
C MET A 176 -7.97 -5.10 -3.27
N ARG A 177 -7.45 -4.22 -4.13
CA ARG A 177 -7.84 -4.07 -5.54
C ARG A 177 -6.90 -4.82 -6.47
N SER A 178 -5.60 -4.56 -6.36
CA SER A 178 -4.59 -5.18 -7.21
C SER A 178 -3.24 -5.24 -6.50
N ILE A 179 -2.41 -6.22 -6.85
CA ILE A 179 -1.02 -6.31 -6.39
C ILE A 179 -0.11 -6.39 -7.61
N TYR A 180 0.93 -5.55 -7.60
CA TYR A 180 1.96 -5.52 -8.64
C TYR A 180 3.33 -5.78 -8.03
N LEU A 181 4.05 -6.72 -8.62
CA LEU A 181 5.46 -6.95 -8.36
C LEU A 181 6.29 -6.10 -9.32
N LEU A 182 7.09 -5.18 -8.77
CA LEU A 182 7.95 -4.28 -9.53
C LEU A 182 9.39 -4.78 -9.61
N LYS A 183 9.90 -5.35 -8.51
CA LYS A 183 11.29 -5.81 -8.38
C LYS A 183 11.32 -7.11 -7.58
N ALA A 184 12.02 -8.11 -8.10
CA ALA A 184 12.26 -9.35 -7.36
C ALA A 184 13.15 -9.09 -6.12
N PRO A 185 13.06 -9.93 -5.08
CA PRO A 185 13.95 -9.84 -3.93
C PRO A 185 15.39 -9.95 -4.38
N ARG A 186 16.23 -9.03 -3.89
CA ARG A 186 17.66 -9.10 -4.15
C ARG A 186 18.24 -10.25 -3.33
N LEU A 187 18.64 -11.33 -4.00
CA LEU A 187 19.52 -12.34 -3.43
C LEU A 187 20.87 -11.65 -3.22
N THR A 188 21.22 -11.29 -1.99
CA THR A 188 22.60 -10.92 -1.68
C THR A 188 23.42 -12.19 -1.65
N THR A 189 24.13 -12.46 -2.74
CA THR A 189 25.29 -13.36 -2.77
C THR A 189 26.43 -12.82 -1.91
#